data_AF-A0A4Q5SPS5-F1
#
_entry.id   AF-A0A4Q5SPS5-F1
#
_cell.length_a   1.000
_cell.length_b   1.000
_cell.length_c   1.000
_cell.angle_alpha   90.00
_cell.angle_beta   90.00
_cell.angle_gamma   90.00
#
_symmetry.space_group_name_H-M   'P 1'
#
loop_
_entity.id
_entity.type
_entity.pdbx_description
1 polymer ?
#
loop_
_entity_poly.entity_id
_entity_poly.type
_entity_poly.pdbx_seq_one_letter_code
_entity_poly.pdbx_strand_id
1 'polypeptide(L)'
;MKKSILLFVIAVSVISNAFAQKKENGTVYIEHPAIKVVEEFVKATVSGDEQKIASFLTEDFKAFNGTTKVYNDKGTTKAAFIKSTLRYPNEMDYFSIETMPGTYPDAVEYKKDNKNNEVWVQVWSLLKGVHKATGVKLDAAAHRLYKLTKDNKIKTIVTYTNGTILDEIGASFNNRTNGKIYNHHENINTVRKATYAFEKADLDKTLSYYTDDATFADVNTDFGKSATKTEIKAAWQKFLTDFEIKSIEMVGYPDYLEYEMADGREVLSWWKFNLVRKSDKKVIVLPVHISDSFDDKGKINAEMIYYSDALLAK
;
A
#
# COMPACT_ATOMS: atom_id res chain seq x y z
N MET A 1 9.11 1.77 -67.26
CA MET A 1 10.39 1.21 -66.76
C MET A 1 11.17 2.14 -65.83
N LYS A 2 11.40 3.43 -66.16
CA LYS A 2 12.18 4.35 -65.28
C LYS A 2 11.55 4.67 -63.92
N LYS A 3 10.21 4.77 -63.81
CA LYS A 3 9.51 5.00 -62.53
C LYS A 3 9.52 3.77 -61.60
N SER A 4 9.47 2.56 -62.15
CA SER A 4 9.45 1.31 -61.38
C SER A 4 10.81 0.96 -60.77
N ILE A 5 11.91 1.33 -61.43
CA ILE A 5 13.28 1.16 -60.91
C ILE A 5 13.54 2.14 -59.76
N LEU A 6 13.02 3.38 -59.83
CA LEU A 6 13.17 4.39 -58.79
C LEU A 6 12.45 3.98 -57.48
N LEU A 7 11.25 3.41 -57.58
CA LEU A 7 10.51 2.89 -56.43
C LEU A 7 11.19 1.68 -55.76
N PHE A 8 11.86 0.83 -56.55
CA PHE A 8 12.60 -0.31 -56.02
C PHE A 8 13.89 0.11 -55.28
N VAL A 9 14.60 1.13 -55.79
CA VAL A 9 15.81 1.67 -55.13
C VAL A 9 15.47 2.40 -53.82
N ILE A 10 14.33 3.10 -53.75
CA ILE A 10 13.85 3.75 -52.51
C ILE A 10 13.40 2.70 -51.47
N ALA A 11 12.73 1.62 -51.90
CA ALA A 11 12.32 0.56 -50.98
C ALA A 11 13.52 -0.21 -50.36
N VAL A 12 14.57 -0.48 -51.14
CA VAL A 12 15.78 -1.19 -50.65
C VAL A 12 16.64 -0.31 -49.73
N SER A 13 16.64 1.02 -49.94
CA SER A 13 17.34 1.97 -49.06
C SER A 13 16.60 2.27 -47.74
N VAL A 14 15.28 2.11 -47.68
CA VAL A 14 14.51 2.24 -46.43
C VAL A 14 14.66 0.99 -45.54
N ILE A 15 14.75 -0.21 -46.12
CA ILE A 15 14.88 -1.46 -45.36
C ILE A 15 16.29 -1.64 -44.76
N SER A 16 17.33 -1.14 -45.44
CA SER A 16 18.72 -1.20 -44.94
C SER A 16 19.04 -0.20 -43.82
N ASN A 17 18.26 0.87 -43.68
CA ASN A 17 18.40 1.84 -42.58
C ASN A 17 17.66 1.44 -41.29
N ALA A 18 16.73 0.48 -41.35
CA ALA A 18 15.98 0.04 -40.17
C ALA A 18 16.82 -0.80 -39.18
N PHE A 19 17.86 -1.50 -39.66
CA PHE A 19 18.76 -2.30 -38.83
C PHE A 19 20.00 -1.54 -38.31
N ALA A 20 20.23 -0.31 -38.79
CA ALA A 20 21.37 0.52 -38.39
C ALA A 20 21.15 1.35 -37.10
N GLN A 21 20.02 1.18 -36.41
CA GLN A 21 19.63 2.06 -35.29
C GLN A 21 20.05 1.57 -33.89
N LYS A 22 20.66 0.38 -33.75
CA LYS A 22 21.06 -0.14 -32.42
C LYS A 22 22.57 -0.14 -32.26
N LYS A 23 23.06 0.67 -31.32
CA LYS A 23 24.47 0.67 -30.89
C LYS A 23 24.59 -0.10 -29.58
N GLU A 24 25.29 -1.23 -29.63
CA GLU A 24 25.60 -2.00 -28.42
C GLU A 24 26.44 -1.17 -27.44
N ASN A 25 26.12 -1.25 -26.16
CA ASN A 25 26.87 -0.57 -25.10
C ASN A 25 27.37 -1.51 -24.00
N GLY A 26 27.51 -2.80 -24.26
CA GLY A 26 27.95 -3.75 -23.24
C GLY A 26 27.36 -5.12 -23.42
N THR A 27 27.67 -5.99 -22.47
CA THR A 27 27.13 -7.34 -22.37
C THR A 27 26.39 -7.49 -21.03
N VAL A 28 25.26 -8.18 -21.05
CA VAL A 28 24.48 -8.52 -19.85
C VAL A 28 24.65 -10.01 -19.58
N TYR A 29 24.91 -10.37 -18.33
CA TYR A 29 25.13 -11.74 -17.89
C TYR A 29 24.22 -12.07 -16.71
N ILE A 30 23.56 -13.23 -16.81
CA ILE A 30 22.78 -13.82 -15.71
C ILE A 30 23.68 -14.64 -14.76
N GLU A 31 24.87 -15.02 -15.20
CA GLU A 31 25.90 -15.68 -14.39
C GLU A 31 27.21 -14.89 -14.49
N HIS A 32 27.67 -14.36 -13.36
CA HIS A 32 28.90 -13.58 -13.28
C HIS A 32 29.48 -13.58 -11.86
N PRO A 33 30.80 -13.61 -11.64
CA PRO A 33 31.40 -13.58 -10.29
C PRO A 33 30.91 -12.41 -9.42
N ALA A 34 30.70 -11.24 -10.03
CA ALA A 34 30.15 -10.06 -9.35
C ALA A 34 28.74 -10.29 -8.75
N ILE A 35 27.91 -11.14 -9.37
CA ILE A 35 26.58 -11.48 -8.82
C ILE A 35 26.75 -12.23 -7.50
N LYS A 36 27.63 -13.23 -7.46
CA LYS A 36 27.92 -14.00 -6.23
C LYS A 36 28.41 -13.10 -5.09
N VAL A 37 29.25 -12.11 -5.40
CA VAL A 37 29.72 -11.12 -4.42
C VAL A 37 28.56 -10.32 -3.84
N VAL A 38 27.62 -9.88 -4.69
CA VAL A 38 26.42 -9.15 -4.25
C VAL A 38 25.51 -10.04 -3.40
N GLU A 39 25.33 -11.30 -3.76
CA GLU A 39 24.55 -12.26 -2.95
C GLU A 39 25.16 -12.47 -1.57
N GLU A 40 26.47 -12.63 -1.47
CA GLU A 40 27.16 -12.77 -0.18
C GLU A 40 27.12 -11.49 0.65
N PHE A 41 27.23 -10.32 0.00
CA PHE A 41 27.04 -9.02 0.64
C PHE A 41 25.63 -8.86 1.22
N VAL A 42 24.60 -9.28 0.47
CA VAL A 42 23.20 -9.26 0.94
C VAL A 42 23.02 -10.22 2.13
N LYS A 43 23.58 -11.42 2.08
CA LYS A 43 23.55 -12.36 3.21
C LYS A 43 24.20 -11.77 4.47
N ALA A 44 25.36 -11.14 4.33
CA ALA A 44 26.03 -10.45 5.43
C ALA A 44 25.20 -9.29 5.99
N THR A 45 24.50 -8.56 5.12
CA THR A 45 23.57 -7.50 5.51
C THR A 45 22.42 -8.04 6.34
N VAL A 46 21.79 -9.13 5.90
CA VAL A 46 20.68 -9.78 6.63
C VAL A 46 21.13 -10.32 7.98
N SER A 47 22.34 -10.89 8.06
CA SER A 47 22.88 -11.40 9.32
C SER A 47 23.44 -10.33 10.26
N GLY A 48 23.52 -9.06 9.83
CA GLY A 48 24.13 -7.98 10.61
C GLY A 48 25.64 -8.13 10.83
N ASP A 49 26.35 -8.86 9.95
CA ASP A 49 27.79 -9.07 10.06
C ASP A 49 28.56 -7.83 9.55
N GLU A 50 28.79 -6.88 10.45
CA GLU A 50 29.45 -5.60 10.16
C GLU A 50 30.82 -5.79 9.47
N GLN A 51 31.65 -6.70 9.98
CA GLN A 51 33.00 -6.92 9.46
C GLN A 51 32.94 -7.47 8.03
N LYS A 52 32.05 -8.43 7.78
CA LYS A 52 31.87 -9.00 6.46
C LYS A 52 31.30 -7.99 5.47
N ILE A 53 30.30 -7.20 5.87
CA ILE A 53 29.79 -6.07 5.07
C ILE A 53 30.94 -5.13 4.69
N ALA A 54 31.74 -4.69 5.67
CA ALA A 54 32.85 -3.77 5.45
C ALA A 54 33.92 -4.35 4.50
N SER A 55 34.13 -5.66 4.54
CA SER A 55 35.10 -6.36 3.71
C SER A 55 34.77 -6.32 2.21
N PHE A 56 33.48 -6.23 1.85
CA PHE A 56 33.05 -6.15 0.45
C PHE A 56 33.23 -4.76 -0.17
N LEU A 57 33.32 -3.70 0.64
CA LEU A 57 33.32 -2.32 0.16
C LEU A 57 34.75 -1.78 -0.02
N THR A 58 35.01 -1.00 -1.08
CA THR A 58 36.27 -0.26 -1.23
C THR A 58 36.43 0.82 -0.16
N GLU A 59 37.66 1.32 0.05
CA GLU A 59 37.91 2.40 1.01
C GLU A 59 37.20 3.71 0.62
N ASP A 60 37.17 4.02 -0.67
CA ASP A 60 36.55 5.21 -1.27
C ASP A 60 35.04 5.03 -1.56
N PHE A 61 34.42 3.98 -1.03
CA PHE A 61 33.02 3.63 -1.30
C PHE A 61 32.04 4.79 -1.10
N LYS A 62 31.04 4.84 -1.99
CA LYS A 62 29.89 5.77 -1.92
C LYS A 62 28.55 5.09 -2.15
N ALA A 63 27.57 5.40 -1.29
CA ALA A 63 26.18 5.02 -1.48
C ALA A 63 25.32 6.23 -1.87
N PHE A 64 24.36 6.03 -2.77
CA PHE A 64 23.46 7.07 -3.25
C PHE A 64 22.00 6.63 -3.15
N ASN A 65 21.14 7.59 -2.82
CA ASN A 65 19.69 7.44 -2.96
C ASN A 65 19.30 7.83 -4.38
N GLY A 66 18.82 6.87 -5.17
CA GLY A 66 18.42 7.05 -6.56
C GLY A 66 17.21 7.98 -6.76
N THR A 67 16.49 8.32 -5.68
CA THR A 67 15.37 9.27 -5.70
C THR A 67 15.68 10.58 -4.97
N THR A 68 16.95 10.86 -4.68
CA THR A 68 17.36 12.12 -4.04
C THR A 68 17.04 13.32 -4.92
N LYS A 69 16.63 14.44 -4.29
CA LYS A 69 16.47 15.76 -4.94
C LYS A 69 17.70 16.65 -4.77
N VAL A 70 18.72 16.18 -4.04
CA VAL A 70 19.92 16.96 -3.72
C VAL A 70 20.81 17.06 -4.96
N TYR A 71 20.98 18.28 -5.47
CA TYR A 71 21.91 18.55 -6.54
C TYR A 71 23.37 18.34 -6.06
N ASN A 72 24.21 17.70 -6.87
CA ASN A 72 25.60 17.36 -6.54
C ASN A 72 25.78 16.56 -5.24
N ASP A 73 24.86 15.63 -4.96
CA ASP A 73 24.97 14.69 -3.85
C ASP A 73 26.36 14.01 -3.84
N LYS A 74 27.07 14.12 -2.71
CA LYS A 74 28.42 13.56 -2.52
C LYS A 74 28.41 12.10 -2.11
N GLY A 75 27.22 11.53 -1.91
CA GLY A 75 27.00 10.15 -1.49
C GLY A 75 27.35 9.92 -0.02
N THR A 76 26.70 8.92 0.54
CA THR A 76 26.95 8.41 1.89
C THR A 76 28.30 7.71 1.94
N THR A 77 29.13 8.01 2.94
CA THR A 77 30.43 7.37 3.15
C THR A 77 30.29 5.92 3.58
N LYS A 78 31.36 5.12 3.43
CA LYS A 78 31.43 3.73 3.91
C LYS A 78 30.94 3.55 5.34
N ALA A 79 31.48 4.31 6.29
CA ALA A 79 31.13 4.19 7.71
C ALA A 79 29.65 4.53 7.97
N ALA A 80 29.14 5.62 7.36
CA ALA A 80 27.75 6.02 7.52
C ALA A 80 26.79 4.99 6.89
N PHE A 81 27.15 4.44 5.72
CA PHE A 81 26.37 3.42 5.06
C PHE A 81 26.27 2.16 5.91
N ILE A 82 27.38 1.63 6.41
CA ILE A 82 27.40 0.44 7.28
C ILE A 82 26.51 0.66 8.51
N LYS A 83 26.67 1.81 9.19
CA LYS A 83 25.83 2.17 10.34
C LYS A 83 24.34 2.16 9.99
N SER A 84 23.96 2.75 8.85
CA SER A 84 22.57 2.78 8.41
C SER A 84 22.04 1.40 8.02
N THR A 85 22.87 0.56 7.40
CA THR A 85 22.54 -0.80 6.98
C THR A 85 22.32 -1.72 8.18
N LEU A 86 23.11 -1.58 9.25
CA LEU A 86 22.97 -2.37 10.46
C LEU A 86 21.68 -2.07 11.23
N ARG A 87 21.02 -0.93 10.98
CA ARG A 87 19.72 -0.64 11.59
C ARG A 87 18.67 -1.68 11.22
N TYR A 88 18.69 -2.22 10.01
CA TYR A 88 17.70 -3.20 9.58
C TYR A 88 17.72 -4.49 10.43
N PRO A 89 18.83 -5.27 10.47
CA PRO A 89 18.87 -6.48 11.30
C PRO A 89 18.77 -6.19 12.81
N ASN A 90 19.20 -5.01 13.26
CA ASN A 90 19.17 -4.65 14.68
C ASN A 90 17.79 -4.19 15.16
N GLU A 91 17.05 -3.44 14.35
CA GLU A 91 15.80 -2.76 14.72
C GLU A 91 14.56 -3.45 14.16
N MET A 92 14.71 -4.47 13.30
CA MET A 92 13.58 -5.21 12.71
C MET A 92 13.55 -6.66 13.20
N ASP A 93 12.37 -7.15 13.55
CA ASP A 93 12.10 -8.58 13.62
C ASP A 93 11.84 -9.14 12.22
N TYR A 94 12.22 -10.40 12.01
CA TYR A 94 12.02 -11.12 10.75
C TYR A 94 12.63 -10.43 9.52
N PHE A 95 13.74 -9.70 9.72
CA PHE A 95 14.41 -9.02 8.61
C PHE A 95 14.87 -10.00 7.54
N SER A 96 14.40 -9.82 6.31
CA SER A 96 14.87 -10.58 5.17
C SER A 96 15.02 -9.69 3.93
N ILE A 97 15.91 -10.13 3.03
CA ILE A 97 16.04 -9.59 1.68
C ILE A 97 15.90 -10.78 0.74
N GLU A 98 14.83 -10.77 -0.05
CA GLU A 98 14.51 -11.82 -1.01
C GLU A 98 14.56 -11.27 -2.43
N THR A 99 14.85 -12.13 -3.42
CA THR A 99 14.72 -11.75 -4.83
C THR A 99 13.25 -11.50 -5.16
N MET A 100 12.96 -10.40 -5.86
CA MET A 100 11.59 -10.13 -6.30
C MET A 100 11.15 -11.20 -7.32
N PRO A 101 9.98 -11.84 -7.16
CA PRO A 101 9.50 -12.85 -8.10
C PRO A 101 9.50 -12.35 -9.55
N GLY A 102 10.01 -13.18 -10.47
CA GLY A 102 10.12 -12.85 -11.89
C GLY A 102 11.31 -11.94 -12.25
N THR A 103 12.22 -11.68 -11.30
CA THR A 103 13.45 -10.92 -11.56
C THR A 103 14.71 -11.72 -11.27
N TYR A 104 15.82 -11.26 -11.83
CA TYR A 104 17.13 -11.88 -11.71
C TYR A 104 18.19 -10.80 -11.47
N PRO A 105 19.25 -11.09 -10.70
CA PRO A 105 20.43 -10.25 -10.70
C PRO A 105 21.09 -10.24 -12.09
N ASP A 106 21.28 -9.07 -12.67
CA ASP A 106 21.96 -8.91 -13.97
C ASP A 106 23.29 -8.22 -13.80
N ALA A 107 24.37 -8.86 -14.25
CA ALA A 107 25.68 -8.22 -14.38
C ALA A 107 25.82 -7.54 -15.74
N VAL A 108 26.27 -6.29 -15.76
CA VAL A 108 26.43 -5.49 -16.96
C VAL A 108 27.87 -4.99 -17.06
N GLU A 109 28.53 -5.38 -18.14
CA GLU A 109 29.84 -4.87 -18.54
C GLU A 109 29.65 -3.83 -19.64
N TYR A 110 29.66 -2.55 -19.27
CA TYR A 110 29.52 -1.48 -20.26
C TYR A 110 30.77 -1.35 -21.13
N LYS A 111 30.58 -1.06 -22.43
CA LYS A 111 31.66 -0.72 -23.37
C LYS A 111 32.05 0.76 -23.24
N LYS A 112 31.06 1.64 -23.17
CA LYS A 112 31.28 3.09 -23.09
C LYS A 112 31.70 3.50 -21.68
N ASP A 113 32.73 4.35 -21.59
CA ASP A 113 33.20 4.99 -20.35
C ASP A 113 33.64 4.02 -19.23
N ASN A 114 33.94 2.75 -19.56
CA ASN A 114 34.35 1.72 -18.60
C ASN A 114 35.85 1.38 -18.67
N LYS A 115 36.71 2.38 -18.45
CA LYS A 115 38.17 2.21 -18.59
C LYS A 115 38.79 1.28 -17.52
N ASN A 116 38.08 1.04 -16.43
CA ASN A 116 38.56 0.28 -15.27
C ASN A 116 38.03 -1.16 -15.24
N ASN A 117 37.33 -1.61 -16.28
CA ASN A 117 36.66 -2.92 -16.33
C ASN A 117 35.77 -3.16 -15.10
N GLU A 118 34.97 -2.15 -14.76
CA GLU A 118 34.01 -2.20 -13.67
C GLU A 118 32.72 -2.88 -14.13
N VAL A 119 32.11 -3.63 -13.23
CA VAL A 119 30.88 -4.38 -13.50
C VAL A 119 29.75 -3.79 -12.68
N TRP A 120 28.61 -3.56 -13.30
CA TRP A 120 27.39 -3.22 -12.59
C TRP A 120 26.57 -4.46 -12.34
N VAL A 121 26.07 -4.67 -11.13
CA VAL A 121 25.08 -5.69 -10.82
C VAL A 121 23.77 -5.00 -10.45
N GLN A 122 22.70 -5.34 -11.14
CA GLN A 122 21.37 -4.77 -10.96
C GLN A 122 20.47 -5.82 -10.31
N VAL A 123 19.84 -5.47 -9.18
CA VAL A 123 19.02 -6.42 -8.41
C VAL A 123 17.69 -5.78 -8.05
N TRP A 124 16.60 -6.53 -8.24
CA TRP A 124 15.31 -6.25 -7.65
C TRP A 124 15.09 -7.17 -6.44
N SER A 125 14.80 -6.57 -5.29
CA SER A 125 14.63 -7.29 -4.04
C SER A 125 13.37 -6.88 -3.31
N LEU A 126 12.78 -7.80 -2.56
CA LEU A 126 11.78 -7.51 -1.53
C LEU A 126 12.50 -7.42 -0.19
N LEU A 127 12.35 -6.28 0.48
CA LEU A 127 12.77 -6.12 1.87
C LEU A 127 11.57 -6.39 2.75
N LYS A 128 11.77 -7.25 3.75
CA LYS A 128 10.74 -7.62 4.71
C LYS A 128 11.23 -7.41 6.13
N GLY A 129 10.33 -7.09 7.05
CA GLY A 129 10.60 -7.00 8.47
C GLY A 129 9.50 -6.26 9.22
N VAL A 130 9.52 -6.32 10.54
CA VAL A 130 8.63 -5.55 11.42
C VAL A 130 9.49 -4.76 12.38
N HIS A 131 9.34 -3.44 12.39
CA HIS A 131 10.16 -2.60 13.26
C HIS A 131 9.82 -2.86 14.73
N LYS A 132 10.81 -3.26 15.53
CA LYS A 132 10.65 -3.76 16.91
C LYS A 132 9.91 -2.80 17.82
N ALA A 133 10.20 -1.50 17.68
CA ALA A 133 9.65 -0.49 18.58
C ALA A 133 8.26 0.01 18.16
N THR A 134 7.98 0.09 16.85
CA THR A 134 6.77 0.76 16.34
C THR A 134 5.76 -0.18 15.69
N GLY A 135 6.14 -1.43 15.41
CA GLY A 135 5.29 -2.40 14.71
C GLY A 135 5.10 -2.10 13.22
N VAL A 136 5.70 -1.03 12.68
CA VAL A 136 5.59 -0.68 11.27
C VAL A 136 6.22 -1.78 10.41
N LYS A 137 5.43 -2.30 9.47
CA LYS A 137 5.83 -3.38 8.57
C LYS A 137 6.63 -2.83 7.39
N LEU A 138 7.84 -3.34 7.21
CA LEU A 138 8.59 -3.26 5.97
C LEU A 138 8.20 -4.45 5.08
N ASP A 139 7.62 -4.17 3.92
CA ASP A 139 7.29 -5.17 2.90
C ASP A 139 7.23 -4.43 1.55
N ALA A 140 8.41 -4.16 1.00
CA ALA A 140 8.55 -3.28 -0.14
C ALA A 140 9.66 -3.71 -1.09
N ALA A 141 9.40 -3.51 -2.38
CA ALA A 141 10.39 -3.68 -3.42
C ALA A 141 11.47 -2.58 -3.33
N ALA A 142 12.69 -2.97 -3.67
CA ALA A 142 13.84 -2.12 -3.83
C ALA A 142 14.59 -2.50 -5.10
N HIS A 143 15.07 -1.50 -5.84
CA HIS A 143 16.05 -1.70 -6.89
C HIS A 143 17.41 -1.22 -6.43
N ARG A 144 18.44 -2.06 -6.57
CA ARG A 144 19.80 -1.70 -6.20
C ARG A 144 20.76 -1.95 -7.34
N LEU A 145 21.61 -0.96 -7.61
CA LEU A 145 22.74 -1.09 -8.50
C LEU A 145 24.02 -1.12 -7.68
N TYR A 146 24.82 -2.15 -7.88
CA TYR A 146 26.13 -2.32 -7.27
C TYR A 146 27.19 -2.14 -8.35
N LYS A 147 28.13 -1.22 -8.15
CA LYS A 147 29.29 -1.08 -9.02
C LYS A 147 30.48 -1.75 -8.37
N LEU A 148 31.04 -2.75 -9.04
CA LEU A 148 32.17 -3.53 -8.57
C LEU A 148 33.43 -3.18 -9.36
N THR A 149 34.57 -3.16 -8.66
CA THR A 149 35.90 -3.12 -9.28
C THR A 149 36.23 -4.46 -9.92
N LYS A 150 37.27 -4.49 -10.76
CA LYS A 150 37.83 -5.74 -11.32
C LYS A 150 38.23 -6.78 -10.26
N ASP A 151 38.55 -6.31 -9.05
CA ASP A 151 38.94 -7.14 -7.90
C ASP A 151 37.73 -7.54 -7.04
N ASN A 152 36.51 -7.42 -7.57
CA ASN A 152 35.26 -7.81 -6.93
C ASN A 152 34.99 -7.08 -5.59
N LYS A 153 35.38 -5.81 -5.48
CA LYS A 153 34.99 -4.93 -4.37
C LYS A 153 33.92 -3.95 -4.83
N ILE A 154 32.89 -3.76 -4.00
CA ILE A 154 31.81 -2.82 -4.26
C ILE A 154 32.32 -1.40 -3.97
N LYS A 155 32.37 -0.56 -5.00
CA LYS A 155 32.75 0.86 -4.91
C LYS A 155 31.56 1.80 -4.86
N THR A 156 30.41 1.38 -5.38
CA THR A 156 29.21 2.21 -5.39
C THR A 156 27.96 1.37 -5.21
N ILE A 157 27.01 1.88 -4.41
CA ILE A 157 25.64 1.37 -4.35
C ILE A 157 24.69 2.52 -4.67
N VAL A 158 23.74 2.30 -5.59
CA VAL A 158 22.61 3.20 -5.82
C VAL A 158 21.35 2.45 -5.44
N THR A 159 20.57 3.00 -4.51
CA THR A 159 19.35 2.36 -3.99
C THR A 159 18.12 3.18 -4.38
N TYR A 160 17.14 2.51 -4.98
CA TYR A 160 15.79 3.00 -5.20
C TYR A 160 14.85 2.19 -4.30
N THR A 161 14.29 2.82 -3.28
CA THR A 161 13.45 2.19 -2.27
C THR A 161 12.25 3.06 -1.95
N ASN A 162 11.20 2.45 -1.39
CA ASN A 162 10.11 3.22 -0.82
C ASN A 162 10.52 3.85 0.53
N GLY A 163 10.90 5.13 0.52
CA GLY A 163 11.29 5.87 1.72
C GLY A 163 10.15 6.09 2.71
N THR A 164 8.88 6.03 2.28
CA THR A 164 7.74 6.38 3.13
C THR A 164 7.59 5.44 4.33
N ILE A 165 8.04 4.19 4.21
CA ILE A 165 8.01 3.22 5.32
C ILE A 165 8.99 3.64 6.42
N LEU A 166 10.16 4.16 6.05
CA LEU A 166 11.15 4.64 7.02
C LEU A 166 10.68 5.95 7.68
N ASP A 167 10.00 6.81 6.92
CA ASP A 167 9.38 8.02 7.45
C ASP A 167 8.28 7.65 8.47
N GLU A 168 7.46 6.64 8.18
CA GLU A 168 6.41 6.16 9.08
C GLU A 168 6.98 5.58 10.39
N ILE A 169 8.09 4.83 10.32
CA ILE A 169 8.82 4.39 11.52
C ILE A 169 9.22 5.59 12.37
N GLY A 170 9.79 6.63 11.77
CA GLY A 170 10.19 7.85 12.48
C GLY A 170 9.01 8.59 13.08
N ALA A 171 7.91 8.73 12.33
CA ALA A 171 6.68 9.38 12.77
C ALA A 171 6.05 8.67 13.99
N SER A 172 6.07 7.34 13.98
CA SER A 172 5.50 6.48 15.04
C SER A 172 6.18 6.60 16.41
N PHE A 173 7.31 7.31 16.53
CA PHE A 173 7.93 7.63 17.83
C PHE A 173 7.32 8.85 18.53
N ASN A 174 6.38 9.55 17.89
CA ASN A 174 5.78 10.75 18.42
C ASN A 174 4.26 10.62 18.47
N ASN A 175 3.66 11.16 19.53
CA ASN A 175 2.21 11.27 19.61
C ASN A 175 1.72 12.35 18.63
N ARG A 176 0.65 12.05 17.91
CA ARG A 176 -0.04 12.98 17.02
C ARG A 176 -1.55 12.88 17.23
N THR A 177 -2.24 14.02 17.22
CA THR A 177 -3.70 14.06 17.14
C THR A 177 -4.18 13.92 15.70
N ASN A 178 -5.37 13.38 15.50
CA ASN A 178 -6.01 13.31 14.19
C ASN A 178 -7.45 13.83 14.29
N GLY A 179 -7.58 15.11 14.66
CA GLY A 179 -8.88 15.76 14.73
C GLY A 179 -9.55 15.73 16.10
N LYS A 180 -10.88 15.90 16.10
CA LYS A 180 -11.71 16.07 17.30
C LYS A 180 -12.74 14.95 17.42
N ILE A 181 -13.04 14.57 18.67
CA ILE A 181 -14.08 13.61 19.01
C ILE A 181 -15.17 14.31 19.84
N TYR A 182 -16.43 14.07 19.48
CA TYR A 182 -17.60 14.61 20.16
C TYR A 182 -18.51 13.47 20.59
N ASN A 183 -19.00 13.50 21.83
CA ASN A 183 -20.04 12.59 22.32
C ASN A 183 -21.46 13.17 22.21
N HIS A 184 -21.59 14.46 21.87
CA HIS A 184 -22.84 15.16 21.57
C HIS A 184 -22.62 16.08 20.37
N HIS A 185 -23.35 15.80 19.28
CA HIS A 185 -23.25 16.55 18.04
C HIS A 185 -24.52 16.37 17.20
N GLU A 186 -24.84 17.31 16.31
CA GLU A 186 -26.02 17.19 15.44
C GLU A 186 -25.96 15.97 14.50
N ASN A 187 -24.77 15.60 14.03
CA ASN A 187 -24.60 14.39 13.20
C ASN A 187 -24.90 13.11 13.99
N ILE A 188 -24.60 13.07 15.30
CA ILE A 188 -25.02 11.96 16.17
C ILE A 188 -26.56 11.92 16.26
N ASN A 189 -27.22 13.07 16.33
CA ASN A 189 -28.67 13.14 16.31
C ASN A 189 -29.23 12.65 14.97
N THR A 190 -28.55 12.93 13.85
CA THR A 190 -28.92 12.43 12.51
C THR A 190 -28.89 10.90 12.46
N VAL A 191 -27.81 10.26 12.93
CA VAL A 191 -27.72 8.79 12.98
C VAL A 191 -28.85 8.20 13.83
N ARG A 192 -29.04 8.71 15.06
CA ARG A 192 -30.14 8.24 15.93
C ARG A 192 -31.51 8.33 15.24
N LYS A 193 -31.79 9.46 14.58
CA LYS A 193 -33.06 9.66 13.86
C LYS A 193 -33.22 8.69 12.69
N ALA A 194 -32.16 8.42 11.93
CA ALA A 194 -32.18 7.44 10.84
C ALA A 194 -32.42 6.02 11.37
N THR A 195 -31.67 5.58 12.39
CA THR A 195 -31.81 4.26 13.00
C THR A 195 -33.21 4.03 13.59
N TYR A 196 -33.75 5.02 14.32
CA TYR A 196 -35.09 4.87 14.90
C TYR A 196 -36.21 5.00 13.87
N ALA A 197 -36.03 5.73 12.76
CA ALA A 197 -36.95 5.67 11.63
C ALA A 197 -36.97 4.26 11.01
N PHE A 198 -35.81 3.64 10.86
CA PHE A 198 -35.67 2.26 10.37
C PHE A 198 -36.33 1.25 11.32
N GLU A 199 -36.16 1.42 12.64
CA GLU A 199 -36.88 0.61 13.65
C GLU A 199 -38.40 0.65 13.43
N LYS A 200 -38.95 1.81 13.06
CA LYS A 200 -40.37 1.99 12.76
C LYS A 200 -40.77 1.58 11.34
N ALA A 201 -39.88 0.92 10.60
CA ALA A 201 -40.06 0.52 9.20
C ALA A 201 -40.36 1.70 8.25
N ASP A 202 -40.04 2.94 8.64
CA ASP A 202 -40.21 4.13 7.81
C ASP A 202 -38.95 4.35 6.95
N LEU A 203 -38.87 3.60 5.85
CA LEU A 203 -37.70 3.63 4.97
C LEU A 203 -37.55 4.97 4.23
N ASP A 204 -38.64 5.67 3.93
CA ASP A 204 -38.57 6.98 3.28
C ASP A 204 -38.00 8.02 4.25
N LYS A 205 -38.44 7.99 5.52
CA LYS A 205 -37.86 8.84 6.54
C LYS A 205 -36.41 8.47 6.82
N THR A 206 -36.07 7.19 6.89
CA THR A 206 -34.69 6.71 7.05
C THR A 206 -33.79 7.28 5.96
N LEU A 207 -34.16 7.06 4.68
CA LEU A 207 -33.38 7.52 3.52
C LEU A 207 -33.33 9.05 3.37
N SER A 208 -34.26 9.78 4.00
CA SER A 208 -34.24 11.25 4.00
C SER A 208 -33.04 11.85 4.73
N TYR A 209 -32.36 11.09 5.59
CA TYR A 209 -31.15 11.52 6.31
C TYR A 209 -29.86 11.38 5.48
N TYR A 210 -29.94 10.71 4.34
CA TYR A 210 -28.81 10.43 3.46
C TYR A 210 -28.77 11.38 2.25
N THR A 211 -27.60 11.63 1.66
CA THR A 211 -27.45 12.32 0.36
C THR A 211 -28.01 11.46 -0.78
N ASP A 212 -28.43 12.06 -1.89
CA ASP A 212 -29.06 11.31 -3.00
C ASP A 212 -28.14 10.27 -3.65
N ASP A 213 -26.84 10.53 -3.61
CA ASP A 213 -25.75 9.68 -4.09
C ASP A 213 -25.12 8.81 -3.00
N ALA A 214 -25.76 8.70 -1.82
CA ALA A 214 -25.22 7.93 -0.71
C ALA A 214 -24.98 6.45 -1.08
N THR A 215 -23.89 5.91 -0.55
CA THR A 215 -23.48 4.52 -0.76
C THR A 215 -23.64 3.69 0.51
N PHE A 216 -24.00 2.42 0.35
CA PHE A 216 -24.30 1.53 1.47
C PHE A 216 -23.54 0.22 1.31
N ALA A 217 -22.83 -0.21 2.34
CA ALA A 217 -22.13 -1.48 2.37
C ALA A 217 -22.21 -2.11 3.76
N ASP A 218 -21.93 -3.41 3.82
CA ASP A 218 -21.70 -4.09 5.08
C ASP A 218 -20.48 -5.01 5.00
N VAL A 219 -20.04 -5.52 6.15
CA VAL A 219 -18.88 -6.43 6.27
C VAL A 219 -19.03 -7.73 5.47
N ASN A 220 -20.23 -8.07 5.00
CA ASN A 220 -20.53 -9.25 4.19
C ASN A 220 -20.60 -8.92 2.68
N THR A 221 -20.47 -7.65 2.31
CA THR A 221 -20.41 -7.19 0.92
C THR A 221 -19.01 -7.41 0.34
N ASP A 222 -18.93 -7.82 -0.93
CA ASP A 222 -17.63 -7.95 -1.63
C ASP A 222 -16.84 -6.64 -1.54
N PHE A 223 -15.53 -6.75 -1.29
CA PHE A 223 -14.65 -5.59 -1.17
C PHE A 223 -14.75 -4.66 -2.39
N GLY A 224 -14.95 -3.37 -2.13
CA GLY A 224 -15.06 -2.33 -3.16
C GLY A 224 -16.44 -2.23 -3.82
N LYS A 225 -17.43 -3.02 -3.38
CA LYS A 225 -18.82 -2.87 -3.83
C LYS A 225 -19.66 -2.15 -2.79
N SER A 226 -20.69 -1.45 -3.26
CA SER A 226 -21.71 -0.80 -2.44
C SER A 226 -23.03 -0.78 -3.21
N ALA A 227 -24.12 -0.63 -2.47
CA ALA A 227 -25.45 -0.40 -2.98
C ALA A 227 -25.75 1.11 -3.07
N THR A 228 -26.59 1.48 -4.03
CA THR A 228 -27.24 2.79 -4.12
C THR A 228 -28.47 2.86 -3.19
N LYS A 229 -29.02 4.06 -2.98
CA LYS A 229 -30.29 4.25 -2.26
C LYS A 229 -31.43 3.36 -2.76
N THR A 230 -31.54 3.14 -4.06
CA THR A 230 -32.60 2.31 -4.64
C THR A 230 -32.41 0.83 -4.27
N GLU A 231 -31.19 0.34 -4.40
CA GLU A 231 -30.83 -1.04 -4.10
C GLU A 231 -30.95 -1.33 -2.60
N ILE A 232 -30.43 -0.44 -1.74
CA ILE A 232 -30.52 -0.63 -0.29
C ILE A 232 -31.97 -0.57 0.19
N LYS A 233 -32.81 0.30 -0.39
CA LYS A 233 -34.24 0.34 -0.05
C LYS A 233 -34.91 -1.00 -0.32
N ALA A 234 -34.62 -1.63 -1.47
CA ALA A 234 -35.14 -2.95 -1.80
C ALA A 234 -34.62 -4.03 -0.84
N ALA A 235 -33.32 -3.98 -0.48
CA ALA A 235 -32.73 -4.90 0.48
C ALA A 235 -33.35 -4.75 1.89
N TRP A 236 -33.55 -3.53 2.36
CA TRP A 236 -34.21 -3.22 3.62
C TRP A 236 -35.69 -3.65 3.63
N GLN A 237 -36.42 -3.47 2.53
CA GLN A 237 -37.78 -4.00 2.39
C GLN A 237 -37.81 -5.53 2.51
N LYS A 238 -36.85 -6.21 1.89
CA LYS A 238 -36.70 -7.65 2.04
C LYS A 238 -36.40 -8.03 3.49
N PHE A 239 -35.46 -7.34 4.14
CA PHE A 239 -35.14 -7.56 5.55
C PHE A 239 -36.39 -7.41 6.44
N LEU A 240 -37.17 -6.34 6.27
CA LEU A 240 -38.41 -6.11 6.99
C LEU A 240 -39.52 -7.09 6.63
N THR A 241 -39.44 -7.76 5.48
CA THR A 241 -40.32 -8.88 5.12
C THR A 241 -39.95 -10.13 5.91
N ASP A 242 -38.66 -10.44 6.02
CA ASP A 242 -38.14 -11.65 6.67
C ASP A 242 -38.11 -11.57 8.20
N PHE A 243 -37.93 -10.37 8.74
CA PHE A 243 -37.76 -10.12 10.18
C PHE A 243 -38.76 -9.08 10.68
N GLU A 244 -39.22 -9.27 11.92
CA GLU A 244 -39.91 -8.25 12.71
C GLU A 244 -38.88 -7.60 13.64
N ILE A 245 -38.78 -6.27 13.62
CA ILE A 245 -37.95 -5.50 14.56
C ILE A 245 -38.78 -5.25 15.83
N LYS A 246 -38.31 -5.76 16.98
CA LYS A 246 -38.94 -5.51 18.29
C LYS A 246 -38.44 -4.22 18.92
N SER A 247 -37.14 -3.99 18.84
CA SER A 247 -36.50 -2.74 19.23
C SER A 247 -35.10 -2.66 18.60
N ILE A 248 -34.59 -1.44 18.48
CA ILE A 248 -33.17 -1.19 18.26
C ILE A 248 -32.65 -0.40 19.46
N GLU A 249 -31.69 -0.98 20.18
CA GLU A 249 -31.16 -0.40 21.41
C GLU A 249 -29.76 0.14 21.17
N MET A 250 -29.55 1.41 21.48
CA MET A 250 -28.22 2.03 21.48
C MET A 250 -27.35 1.43 22.58
N VAL A 251 -26.12 1.04 22.25
CA VAL A 251 -25.13 0.53 23.21
C VAL A 251 -24.11 1.63 23.48
N GLY A 252 -24.12 2.15 24.72
CA GLY A 252 -23.27 3.29 25.07
C GLY A 252 -23.75 4.58 24.40
N TYR A 253 -22.82 5.33 23.81
CA TYR A 253 -23.11 6.53 23.02
C TYR A 253 -22.30 6.52 21.71
N PRO A 254 -22.84 7.06 20.61
CA PRO A 254 -22.05 7.25 19.40
C PRO A 254 -20.97 8.32 19.59
N ASP A 255 -19.85 8.13 18.91
CA ASP A 255 -18.78 9.12 18.80
C ASP A 255 -18.79 9.74 17.41
N TYR A 256 -18.75 11.06 17.34
CA TYR A 256 -18.55 11.80 16.10
C TYR A 256 -17.09 12.25 15.99
N LEU A 257 -16.44 11.86 14.90
CA LEU A 257 -15.05 12.10 14.59
C LEU A 257 -14.94 13.14 13.47
N GLU A 258 -14.29 14.25 13.76
CA GLU A 258 -13.88 15.25 12.75
C GLU A 258 -12.37 15.12 12.54
N TYR A 259 -11.96 14.48 11.45
CA TYR A 259 -10.57 14.24 11.13
C TYR A 259 -9.87 15.49 10.59
N GLU A 260 -8.59 15.67 10.94
CA GLU A 260 -7.74 16.72 10.35
C GLU A 260 -7.43 16.45 8.87
N MET A 261 -7.32 15.17 8.50
CA MET A 261 -7.00 14.77 7.13
C MET A 261 -8.26 14.66 6.29
N ALA A 262 -8.21 15.27 5.10
CA ALA A 262 -9.25 15.22 4.08
C ALA A 262 -10.65 15.71 4.54
N ASP A 263 -10.71 16.50 5.61
CA ASP A 263 -11.96 16.97 6.23
C ASP A 263 -12.96 15.83 6.50
N GLY A 264 -12.46 14.66 6.89
CA GLY A 264 -13.29 13.48 7.14
C GLY A 264 -14.23 13.68 8.32
N ARG A 265 -15.48 13.22 8.20
CA ARG A 265 -16.54 13.34 9.21
C ARG A 265 -17.24 12.00 9.35
N GLU A 266 -17.19 11.40 10.53
CA GLU A 266 -17.68 10.04 10.75
C GLU A 266 -18.43 9.93 12.08
N VAL A 267 -19.57 9.26 12.11
CA VAL A 267 -20.20 8.81 13.36
C VAL A 267 -20.02 7.30 13.49
N LEU A 268 -19.41 6.89 14.60
CA LEU A 268 -19.30 5.49 14.99
C LEU A 268 -20.35 5.18 16.04
N SER A 269 -21.18 4.17 15.82
CA SER A 269 -22.28 3.84 16.70
C SER A 269 -22.48 2.34 16.88
N TRP A 270 -22.89 1.94 18.10
CA TRP A 270 -23.15 0.55 18.45
C TRP A 270 -24.62 0.34 18.81
N TRP A 271 -25.20 -0.74 18.30
CA TRP A 271 -26.62 -1.05 18.43
C TRP A 271 -26.86 -2.54 18.68
N LYS A 272 -27.98 -2.85 19.34
CA LYS A 272 -28.55 -4.20 19.40
C LYS A 272 -29.90 -4.19 18.71
N PHE A 273 -30.03 -4.98 17.66
CA PHE A 273 -31.29 -5.16 16.95
C PHE A 273 -31.95 -6.40 17.54
N ASN A 274 -33.08 -6.20 18.24
CA ASN A 274 -33.88 -7.30 18.76
C ASN A 274 -34.89 -7.70 17.69
N LEU A 275 -34.68 -8.86 17.07
CA LEU A 275 -35.40 -9.31 15.90
C LEU A 275 -36.20 -10.59 16.20
N VAL A 276 -37.31 -10.76 15.50
CA VAL A 276 -37.99 -12.05 15.37
C VAL A 276 -38.03 -12.45 13.91
N ARG A 277 -37.37 -13.55 13.57
CA ARG A 277 -37.43 -14.10 12.21
C ARG A 277 -38.80 -14.68 11.95
N LYS A 278 -39.47 -14.22 10.88
CA LYS A 278 -40.90 -14.53 10.68
C LYS A 278 -41.15 -15.98 10.27
N SER A 279 -40.19 -16.62 9.59
CA SER A 279 -40.31 -17.97 9.04
C SER A 279 -40.35 -19.08 10.09
N ASP A 280 -39.64 -18.92 11.21
CA ASP A 280 -39.53 -19.92 12.28
C ASP A 280 -39.72 -19.36 13.69
N LYS A 281 -40.06 -18.06 13.80
CA LYS A 281 -40.27 -17.34 15.07
C LYS A 281 -39.05 -17.29 15.98
N LYS A 282 -37.84 -17.53 15.44
CA LYS A 282 -36.59 -17.42 16.20
C LYS A 282 -36.37 -15.97 16.66
N VAL A 283 -36.14 -15.81 17.96
CA VAL A 283 -35.69 -14.53 18.55
C VAL A 283 -34.19 -14.40 18.34
N ILE A 284 -33.75 -13.26 17.82
CA ILE A 284 -32.36 -12.99 17.47
C ILE A 284 -31.99 -11.63 18.08
N VAL A 285 -30.86 -11.59 18.79
CA VAL A 285 -30.21 -10.33 19.17
C VAL A 285 -29.02 -10.17 18.24
N LEU A 286 -29.07 -9.17 17.36
CA LEU A 286 -28.01 -8.88 16.41
C LEU A 286 -27.19 -7.68 16.92
N PRO A 287 -25.93 -7.88 17.32
CA PRO A 287 -25.00 -6.78 17.58
C PRO A 287 -24.59 -6.13 16.26
N VAL A 288 -24.66 -4.81 16.20
CA VAL A 288 -24.36 -4.02 14.99
C VAL A 288 -23.46 -2.85 15.36
N HIS A 289 -22.38 -2.66 14.62
CA HIS A 289 -21.64 -1.40 14.59
C HIS A 289 -21.92 -0.70 13.25
N ILE A 290 -22.20 0.59 13.29
CA ILE A 290 -22.47 1.40 12.10
C ILE A 290 -21.44 2.53 12.06
N SER A 291 -20.83 2.68 10.89
CA SER A 291 -19.96 3.79 10.52
C SER A 291 -20.69 4.63 9.48
N ASP A 292 -21.13 5.83 9.87
CA ASP A 292 -21.80 6.79 8.99
C ASP A 292 -20.87 7.96 8.64
N SER A 293 -20.50 8.10 7.36
CA SER A 293 -19.74 9.23 6.84
C SER A 293 -20.66 10.39 6.50
N PHE A 294 -20.22 11.62 6.76
CA PHE A 294 -21.00 12.84 6.57
C PHE A 294 -20.40 13.78 5.51
N ASP A 295 -21.28 14.42 4.75
CA ASP A 295 -20.91 15.60 3.96
C ASP A 295 -20.76 16.85 4.83
N ASP A 296 -20.36 17.97 4.21
CA ASP A 296 -20.21 19.26 4.87
C ASP A 296 -21.54 19.91 5.30
N LYS A 297 -22.69 19.33 4.90
CA LYS A 297 -24.04 19.78 5.23
C LYS A 297 -24.70 18.94 6.32
N GLY A 298 -24.00 17.94 6.87
CA GLY A 298 -24.53 17.06 7.92
C GLY A 298 -25.51 16.00 7.42
N LYS A 299 -25.43 15.62 6.13
CA LYS A 299 -26.12 14.45 5.56
C LYS A 299 -25.17 13.26 5.49
N ILE A 300 -25.72 12.07 5.70
CA ILE A 300 -24.94 10.83 5.58
C ILE A 300 -24.69 10.55 4.09
N ASN A 301 -23.44 10.41 3.67
CA ASN A 301 -23.06 10.12 2.28
C ASN A 301 -22.50 8.70 2.08
N ALA A 302 -22.13 8.01 3.15
CA ALA A 302 -21.81 6.59 3.13
C ALA A 302 -22.17 5.92 4.46
N GLU A 303 -22.65 4.68 4.40
CA GLU A 303 -22.88 3.82 5.57
C GLU A 303 -22.14 2.50 5.39
N MET A 304 -21.37 2.11 6.40
CA MET A 304 -20.74 0.79 6.51
C MET A 304 -21.18 0.09 7.79
N ILE A 305 -21.88 -1.04 7.64
CA ILE A 305 -22.42 -1.81 8.76
C ILE A 305 -21.58 -3.06 9.04
N TYR A 306 -21.27 -3.30 10.31
CA TYR A 306 -20.54 -4.47 10.78
C TYR A 306 -21.45 -5.32 11.67
N TYR A 307 -21.77 -6.53 11.19
CA TYR A 307 -22.56 -7.53 11.89
C TYR A 307 -22.24 -8.92 11.33
N SER A 308 -22.68 -9.97 12.04
CA SER A 308 -22.58 -11.35 11.54
C SER A 308 -23.87 -11.78 10.85
N ASP A 309 -23.82 -11.98 9.53
CA ASP A 309 -24.95 -12.49 8.74
C ASP A 309 -25.37 -13.92 9.13
N ALA A 310 -24.43 -14.71 9.66
CA ALA A 310 -24.66 -16.05 10.18
C ALA A 310 -25.72 -16.09 11.31
N LEU A 311 -25.90 -14.99 12.05
CA LEU A 311 -26.95 -14.87 13.06
C LEU A 311 -28.36 -14.75 12.43
N LEU A 312 -28.44 -14.31 11.18
CA LEU A 312 -29.67 -14.13 10.41
C LEU A 312 -30.01 -15.37 9.57
N ALA A 313 -29.02 -16.20 9.24
CA ALA A 313 -29.18 -17.44 8.48
C ALA A 313 -30.10 -18.45 9.18
N LYS A 314 -30.85 -19.21 8.38
CA LYS A 314 -31.80 -20.22 8.87
C LYS A 314 -31.08 -21.37 9.56
#